data_AF-A0A970TZA7-F1
#
_entry.id   AF-A0A970TZA7-F1
#
_cell.length_a   1.000
_cell.length_b   1.000
_cell.length_c   1.000
_cell.angle_alpha   90.00
_cell.angle_beta   90.00
_cell.angle_gamma   90.00
#
_symmetry.space_group_name_H-M   'P 1'
#
loop_
_entity.id
_entity.type
_entity.pdbx_description
1 polymer ?
#
loop_
_entity_poly.entity_id
_entity_poly.type
_entity_poly.pdbx_seq_one_letter_code
_entity_poly.pdbx_strand_id
1 'polypeptide(L)'
;MKIPASLKNPDVLGWIIYLVLTVVLAYPCVMLMFKITYDTASTWTRVVGGIFVAAILAGFISWLGNEIWFRIKRRSRNKKRKIARKTKK
;
A
#
# COMPACT_ATOMS: atom_id res chain seq x y z
N MET A 1 -4.65 -9.18 21.71
CA MET A 1 -4.84 -7.75 21.39
C MET A 1 -6.18 -7.58 20.68
N LYS A 2 -7.11 -6.76 21.24
CA LYS A 2 -8.40 -6.46 20.62
C LYS A 2 -8.15 -5.54 19.42
N ILE A 3 -8.22 -6.08 18.21
CA ILE A 3 -8.11 -5.29 16.98
C ILE A 3 -9.36 -4.37 16.94
N PRO A 4 -9.21 -3.04 16.91
CA PRO A 4 -10.37 -2.15 16.92
C PRO A 4 -11.28 -2.43 15.73
N ALA A 5 -12.60 -2.39 15.96
CA ALA A 5 -13.62 -2.78 14.97
C ALA A 5 -13.50 -2.00 13.64
N SER A 6 -12.91 -0.80 13.69
CA SER A 6 -12.61 0.03 12.52
C SER A 6 -11.68 -0.65 11.49
N LEU A 7 -10.75 -1.51 11.93
CA LEU A 7 -9.85 -2.27 11.06
C LEU A 7 -10.52 -3.44 10.33
N LYS A 8 -11.80 -3.73 10.60
CA LYS A 8 -12.58 -4.69 9.81
C LYS A 8 -13.06 -4.10 8.47
N ASN A 9 -13.09 -2.78 8.35
CA ASN A 9 -13.46 -2.10 7.11
C ASN A 9 -12.25 -2.08 6.16
N PRO A 10 -12.36 -2.71 4.98
CA PRO A 10 -11.25 -2.82 4.04
C PRO A 10 -10.78 -1.44 3.54
N ASP A 11 -11.69 -0.48 3.41
CA ASP A 11 -11.36 0.88 2.97
C ASP A 11 -10.51 1.63 4.01
N VAL A 12 -10.92 1.56 5.29
CA VAL A 12 -10.16 2.19 6.39
C VAL A 12 -8.78 1.56 6.53
N LEU A 13 -8.70 0.23 6.41
CA LEU A 13 -7.42 -0.47 6.43
C LEU A 13 -6.53 -0.05 5.27
N GLY A 14 -7.09 0.14 4.07
CA GLY A 14 -6.37 0.65 2.89
C GLY A 14 -5.78 2.04 3.12
N TRP A 15 -6.56 2.96 3.70
CA TRP A 15 -6.09 4.30 4.05
C TRP A 15 -4.98 4.29 5.10
N ILE A 16 -5.10 3.45 6.13
CA ILE A 16 -4.06 3.29 7.16
C ILE A 16 -2.77 2.76 6.54
N ILE A 17 -2.86 1.70 5.74
CA ILE A 17 -1.70 1.11 5.06
C ILE A 17 -1.04 2.15 4.15
N TYR A 18 -1.84 2.89 3.37
CA TYR A 18 -1.36 3.94 2.49
C TYR A 18 -0.62 5.06 3.24
N LEU A 19 -1.21 5.58 4.33
CA LEU A 19 -0.60 6.64 5.13
C LEU A 19 0.70 6.16 5.79
N VAL A 20 0.70 4.96 6.37
CA VAL A 20 1.90 4.38 6.98
C VAL A 20 3.00 4.20 5.93
N LEU A 21 2.69 3.63 4.77
CA LEU A 21 3.64 3.49 3.66
C LEU A 21 4.17 4.84 3.18
N THR A 22 3.31 5.84 3.06
CA THR A 22 3.71 7.19 2.61
C THR A 22 4.67 7.83 3.59
N VAL A 23 4.41 7.74 4.90
CA VAL A 23 5.30 8.28 5.94
C VAL A 23 6.64 7.56 5.96
N VAL A 24 6.63 6.22 5.84
CA VAL A 24 7.86 5.41 5.79
C VAL A 24 8.70 5.71 4.55
N LEU A 25 8.05 5.94 3.40
CA LEU A 25 8.71 6.24 2.13
C LEU A 25 9.08 7.73 1.97
N ALA A 26 8.46 8.63 2.73
CA ALA A 26 8.73 10.06 2.64
C ALA A 26 10.20 10.38 2.92
N TYR A 27 10.77 9.84 3.99
CA TYR A 27 12.17 10.09 4.34
C TYR A 27 13.17 9.67 3.24
N PRO A 28 13.18 8.42 2.75
CA PRO A 28 14.11 8.01 1.69
C PRO A 28 13.85 8.74 0.36
N CYS A 29 12.60 9.04 0.00
CA CYS A 29 12.29 9.77 -1.23
C CYS A 29 12.74 11.24 -1.17
N VAL A 30 12.60 11.90 -0.02
CA VAL A 30 13.12 13.25 0.17
C VAL A 30 14.65 13.25 0.13
N MET A 31 15.32 12.32 0.81
CA MET A 31 16.78 12.19 0.71
C MET A 31 17.25 11.94 -0.73
N LEU A 32 16.53 11.11 -1.49
CA LEU A 32 16.83 10.89 -2.91
C LEU A 32 16.72 12.19 -3.71
N MET A 33 15.66 12.99 -3.50
CA MET A 33 15.51 14.30 -4.13
C MET A 33 16.69 15.23 -3.81
N PHE A 34 17.18 15.24 -2.58
CA PHE A 34 18.39 16.02 -2.22
C PHE A 34 19.67 15.53 -2.92
N LYS A 35 19.74 14.25 -3.29
CA LYS A 35 20.91 13.70 -4.01
C LYS A 35 20.87 13.91 -5.51
N ILE A 36 19.68 13.88 -6.12
CA ILE A 36 19.53 14.01 -7.58
C ILE A 36 19.38 15.45 -8.03
N THR A 37 18.85 16.33 -7.19
CA THR A 37 18.66 17.74 -7.54
C THR A 37 19.83 18.57 -7.02
N TYR A 38 20.69 19.03 -7.94
CA TYR A 38 21.70 20.05 -7.65
C TYR A 38 21.06 21.42 -7.33
N ASP A 39 21.85 22.43 -6.95
CA ASP A 39 21.47 23.76 -6.41
C ASP A 39 20.41 24.58 -7.18
N THR A 40 19.88 24.07 -8.27
CA THR A 40 18.82 24.68 -9.08
C THR A 40 17.43 24.63 -8.42
N ALA A 41 17.17 23.74 -7.47
CA ALA A 41 15.86 23.63 -6.81
C ALA A 41 15.90 24.04 -5.34
N SER A 42 14.94 24.86 -4.93
CA SER A 42 14.77 25.25 -3.52
C SER A 42 14.53 24.04 -2.61
N THR A 43 14.98 24.13 -1.35
CA THR A 43 14.76 23.11 -0.32
C THR A 43 13.30 22.70 -0.22
N TRP A 44 12.38 23.65 -0.33
CA TRP A 44 10.93 23.39 -0.33
C TRP A 44 10.49 22.53 -1.51
N THR A 45 10.98 22.83 -2.71
CA THR A 45 10.66 22.06 -3.93
C THR A 45 11.13 20.61 -3.81
N ARG A 46 12.30 20.38 -3.23
CA ARG A 46 12.86 19.02 -3.02
C ARG A 46 12.06 18.22 -2.00
N VAL A 47 11.63 18.84 -0.90
CA VAL A 47 10.81 18.20 0.12
C VAL A 47 9.43 17.85 -0.42
N VAL A 48 8.75 18.80 -1.07
CA VAL A 48 7.41 18.56 -1.65
C VAL A 48 7.48 17.52 -2.77
N GLY A 49 8.49 17.61 -3.65
CA GLY A 49 8.71 16.63 -4.70
C GLY A 49 8.98 15.22 -4.15
N GLY A 50 9.78 15.11 -3.08
CA GLY A 50 10.07 13.83 -2.43
C GLY A 50 8.85 13.21 -1.78
N ILE A 51 8.04 14.01 -1.07
CA ILE A 51 6.78 13.56 -0.48
C ILE A 51 5.78 13.14 -1.56
N PHE A 52 5.70 13.88 -2.66
CA PHE A 52 4.82 13.55 -3.78
C PHE A 52 5.19 12.22 -4.43
N VAL A 53 6.49 11.99 -4.68
CA VAL A 53 6.98 10.70 -5.20
C VAL A 53 6.71 9.56 -4.21
N ALA A 54 6.92 9.80 -2.91
CA ALA A 54 6.60 8.82 -1.87
C ALA A 54 5.12 8.44 -1.84
N ALA A 55 4.22 9.42 -1.98
CA ALA A 55 2.78 9.21 -2.00
C ALA A 55 2.34 8.37 -3.21
N ILE A 56 2.94 8.59 -4.39
CA ILE A 56 2.67 7.78 -5.58
C ILE A 56 3.17 6.34 -5.38
N LEU A 57 4.39 6.15 -4.91
CA LEU A 57 4.97 4.84 -4.64
C LEU A 57 4.16 4.06 -3.59
N ALA A 58 3.76 4.72 -2.51
CA ALA A 58 2.92 4.14 -1.46
C ALA A 58 1.56 3.70 -2.01
N GLY A 59 0.97 4.49 -2.92
CA GLY A 59 -0.26 4.15 -3.62
C GLY A 59 -0.10 2.90 -4.48
N PHE A 60 1.00 2.83 -5.24
CA PHE A 60 1.30 1.69 -6.09
C PHE A 60 1.52 0.41 -5.28
N ILE A 61 2.30 0.49 -4.19
CA ILE A 61 2.56 -0.65 -3.29
C ILE A 61 1.25 -1.12 -2.61
N SER A 62 0.41 -0.18 -2.14
CA SER A 62 -0.88 -0.50 -1.53
C SER A 62 -1.81 -1.20 -2.51
N TRP A 63 -1.89 -0.71 -3.75
CA TRP A 63 -2.67 -1.35 -4.81
C TRP A 63 -2.15 -2.75 -5.14
N LEU A 64 -0.84 -2.90 -5.29
CA LEU A 64 -0.20 -4.17 -5.63
C LEU A 64 -0.39 -5.21 -4.52
N GLY A 65 -0.29 -4.81 -3.25
CA GLY A 65 -0.63 -5.64 -2.10
C GLY A 65 -2.09 -6.09 -2.10
N ASN A 66 -3.02 -5.20 -2.45
CA ASN A 66 -4.45 -5.53 -2.51
C ASN A 66 -4.77 -6.50 -3.67
N GLU A 67 -4.16 -6.33 -4.84
CA GLU A 67 -4.30 -7.23 -5.98
C GLU A 67 -3.76 -8.64 -5.67
N ILE A 68 -2.60 -8.73 -5.03
CA ILE A 68 -2.04 -10.02 -4.57
C ILE A 68 -3.00 -10.69 -3.57
N TRP A 69 -3.49 -9.94 -2.59
CA TRP A 69 -4.45 -10.46 -1.62
C TRP A 69 -5.72 -10.97 -2.29
N PHE A 70 -6.27 -10.22 -3.26
CA PHE A 70 -7.45 -10.61 -4.00
C PHE A 70 -7.22 -11.91 -4.80
N ARG A 71 -6.06 -12.05 -5.46
CA ARG A 71 -5.67 -13.29 -6.16
C ARG A 71 -5.60 -14.49 -5.23
N ILE A 72 -5.00 -14.34 -4.04
CA ILE A 72 -4.91 -15.41 -3.04
C ILE A 72 -6.31 -15.79 -2.53
N LYS A 73 -7.14 -14.79 -2.18
CA LYS A 73 -8.50 -15.00 -1.70
C LYS A 73 -9.38 -15.69 -2.75
N ARG A 74 -9.22 -15.34 -4.03
CA ARG A 74 -9.93 -15.98 -5.15
C ARG A 74 -9.54 -17.46 -5.30
N ARG A 75 -8.24 -17.80 -5.17
CA ARG A 75 -7.78 -19.20 -5.16
C ARG A 75 -8.38 -19.99 -3.98
N SER A 76 -8.45 -19.40 -2.79
CA SER A 76 -9.04 -20.03 -1.61
C SER A 76 -10.54 -20.30 -1.77
N ARG A 77 -11.31 -19.33 -2.28
CA ARG A 77 -12.75 -19.53 -2.56
C ARG A 77 -13.00 -20.61 -3.61
N ASN A 78 -12.19 -20.68 -4.66
CA ASN A 78 -12.30 -21.74 -5.68
C ASN A 78 -11.97 -23.12 -5.12
N LYS A 79 -10.99 -23.25 -4.22
CA LYS A 79 -10.72 -24.50 -3.49
C LYS A 79 -11.92 -24.93 -2.64
N LYS A 80 -12.51 -24.00 -1.87
CA LYS A 80 -13.72 -24.27 -1.06
C LYS A 80 -14.91 -24.72 -1.91
N ARG A 81 -15.15 -24.07 -3.06
CA ARG A 81 -16.20 -24.48 -4.01
C ARG A 81 -15.97 -25.87 -4.61
N LYS A 82 -14.72 -26.24 -4.90
CA LYS A 82 -14.38 -27.59 -5.39
C LYS A 82 -14.61 -28.66 -4.32
N ILE A 83 -14.27 -28.38 -3.06
CA ILE A 83 -14.51 -29.31 -1.94
C ILE A 83 -16.02 -29.51 -1.71
N ALA A 84 -16.81 -28.42 -1.71
CA ALA A 84 -18.26 -28.48 -1.52
C ALA A 84 -19.00 -29.27 -2.64
N ARG A 85 -18.44 -29.30 -3.86
CA ARG A 85 -18.96 -30.14 -4.95
C ARG A 85 -18.62 -31.62 -4.79
N LYS A 86 -17.50 -31.94 -4.14
CA LYS A 86 -17.09 -33.33 -3.86
C LYS A 86 -17.81 -33.95 -2.65
N THR A 87 -18.29 -33.13 -1.71
CA THR A 87 -19.05 -33.59 -0.52
C THR A 87 -20.55 -33.75 -0.77
N LYS A 88 -21.06 -33.20 -1.88
CA LYS A 88 -22.45 -33.38 -2.31
C LYS A 88 -22.66 -34.58 -3.25
N LYS A 89 -21.59 -35.30 -3.58
CA LYS A 89 -21.61 -36.49 -4.44
C LYS A 89 -21.32 -37.70 -3.56
#